data_AF-A0A6H0WK97-F1
#
_entry.id   AF-A0A6H0WK97-F1
#
_cell.length_a   1.000
_cell.length_b   1.000
_cell.length_c   1.000
_cell.angle_alpha   90.00
_cell.angle_beta   90.00
_cell.angle_gamma   90.00
#
_symmetry.space_group_name_H-M   'P 1'
#
loop_
_entity.id
_entity.type
_entity.pdbx_description
1 polymer ?
#
loop_
_entity_poly.entity_id
_entity_poly.type
_entity_poly.pdbx_seq_one_letter_code
_entity_poly.pdbx_strand_id
1 'polypeptide(L)'
;MYEEYSKQSLPSRKYRELLGSAICVFNSNNAFIIENILNKDEENRFNWHELIDYNSGQLSKPIKETITKFSDTKITSCFSEVIEMRNRIIHSFRITDGDGKQTLATKHKNGKQFIITEDYLYNFIKKNEELSNLLHEFRGY
;
A
#
# COMPACT_ATOMS: atom_id res chain seq x y z
N MET A 1 -27.03 6.40 8.13
CA MET A 1 -25.63 6.58 8.55
C MET A 1 -25.61 6.32 10.04
N TYR A 2 -25.12 5.17 10.52
CA TYR A 2 -25.31 4.75 11.92
C TYR A 2 -24.26 5.31 12.89
N GLU A 3 -23.21 5.96 12.39
CA GLU A 3 -22.15 6.58 13.19
C GLU A 3 -22.03 8.05 12.76
N GLU A 4 -22.18 9.00 13.70
CA GLU A 4 -22.15 10.44 13.44
C GLU A 4 -20.72 10.99 13.31
N TYR A 5 -19.91 10.41 12.42
CA TYR A 5 -18.52 10.88 12.24
C TYR A 5 -18.42 12.20 11.49
N SER A 6 -19.32 12.42 10.53
CA SER A 6 -19.33 13.65 9.73
C SER A 6 -20.70 13.85 9.09
N LYS A 7 -20.95 15.07 8.62
CA LYS A 7 -22.14 15.39 7.80
C LYS A 7 -22.03 14.88 6.35
N GLN A 8 -20.87 14.37 5.94
CA GLN A 8 -20.66 13.79 4.62
C GLN A 8 -21.15 12.34 4.60
N SER A 9 -21.80 11.95 3.51
CA SER A 9 -22.19 10.55 3.30
C SER A 9 -20.97 9.64 3.24
N LEU A 10 -20.99 8.57 4.03
CA LEU A 10 -19.90 7.61 4.15
C LEU A 10 -20.30 6.24 3.57
N PRO A 11 -19.32 5.46 3.07
CA PRO A 11 -19.54 4.06 2.73
C PRO A 11 -20.04 3.23 3.92
N SER A 12 -20.53 2.03 3.60
CA SER A 12 -20.97 1.08 4.62
C SER A 12 -19.88 0.81 5.66
N ARG A 13 -20.28 0.44 6.88
CA ARG A 13 -19.34 0.12 7.96
C ARG A 13 -18.35 -0.97 7.54
N LYS A 14 -18.86 -2.07 6.96
CA LYS A 14 -18.04 -3.18 6.45
C LYS A 14 -17.00 -2.74 5.42
N TYR A 15 -17.40 -1.89 4.46
CA TYR A 15 -16.48 -1.37 3.45
C TYR A 15 -15.38 -0.51 4.09
N ARG A 16 -15.74 0.35 5.06
CA ARG A 16 -14.77 1.19 5.79
C ARG A 16 -13.83 0.37 6.66
N GLU A 17 -14.32 -0.67 7.32
CA GLU A 17 -13.50 -1.61 8.09
C GLU A 17 -12.47 -2.28 7.17
N LEU A 18 -12.89 -2.83 6.03
CA LEU A 18 -11.99 -3.43 5.04
C LEU A 18 -10.96 -2.43 4.51
N LEU A 19 -11.39 -1.21 4.18
CA LEU A 19 -10.49 -0.13 3.74
C LEU A 19 -9.45 0.20 4.81
N GLY A 20 -9.86 0.29 6.08
CA GLY A 20 -8.96 0.51 7.20
C GLY A 20 -7.95 -0.62 7.36
N SER A 21 -8.41 -1.88 7.30
CA SER A 21 -7.56 -3.07 7.33
C SER A 21 -6.53 -3.08 6.19
N ALA A 22 -6.96 -2.76 4.97
CA ALA A 22 -6.10 -2.66 3.80
C ALA A 22 -4.95 -1.66 4.01
N ILE A 23 -5.25 -0.46 4.53
CA ILE A 23 -4.22 0.55 4.82
C ILE A 23 -3.32 0.12 5.98
N CYS A 24 -3.88 -0.53 7.01
CA CYS A 24 -3.09 -1.04 8.14
C CYS A 24 -2.05 -2.08 7.67
N VAL A 25 -2.47 -3.05 6.86
CA VAL A 25 -1.58 -4.07 6.26
C VAL A 25 -0.46 -3.43 5.44
N PHE A 26 -0.79 -2.44 4.61
CA PHE A 26 0.22 -1.71 3.83
C PHE A 26 1.24 -1.00 4.72
N ASN A 27 0.80 -0.34 5.80
CA ASN A 27 1.70 0.36 6.70
C ASN A 27 2.67 -0.61 7.39
N SER A 28 2.19 -1.77 7.85
CA SER A 28 3.04 -2.83 8.41
C SER A 28 4.09 -3.30 7.41
N ASN A 29 3.71 -3.53 6.16
CA ASN A 29 4.64 -3.94 5.12
C ASN A 29 5.65 -2.85 4.73
N ASN A 30 5.23 -1.60 4.69
CA ASN A 30 6.13 -0.48 4.41
C ASN A 30 7.19 -0.37 5.51
N ALA A 31 6.81 -0.56 6.79
CA ALA A 31 7.76 -0.64 7.90
C ALA A 31 8.69 -1.86 7.77
N PHE A 32 8.16 -3.03 7.39
CA PHE A 32 8.96 -4.24 7.23
C PHE A 32 9.99 -4.13 6.09
N ILE A 33 9.68 -3.40 5.00
CA ILE A 33 10.65 -3.05 3.97
C ILE A 33 11.79 -2.21 4.54
N ILE A 34 11.47 -1.20 5.35
CA ILE A 34 12.48 -0.35 6.01
C ILE A 34 13.40 -1.20 6.89
N GLU A 35 12.85 -2.16 7.65
CA GLU A 35 13.67 -3.10 8.43
C GLU A 35 14.64 -3.91 7.55
N ASN A 36 14.17 -4.41 6.39
CA ASN A 36 15.01 -5.18 5.47
C ASN A 36 16.12 -4.33 4.84
N ILE A 37 15.83 -3.07 4.50
CA ILE A 37 16.83 -2.11 4.03
C ILE A 37 17.91 -1.93 5.10
N LEU A 38 17.51 -1.61 6.33
CA LEU A 38 18.45 -1.37 7.44
C LEU A 38 19.27 -2.61 7.79
N ASN A 39 18.69 -3.81 7.72
CA ASN A 39 19.39 -5.06 8.00
C ASN A 39 20.50 -5.38 6.98
N LYS A 40 20.34 -4.95 5.73
CA LYS A 40 21.28 -5.24 4.62
C LYS A 40 22.15 -4.06 4.24
N ASP A 41 22.03 -2.94 4.93
CA ASP A 41 22.87 -1.77 4.70
C ASP A 41 24.18 -1.86 5.51
N GLU A 42 25.14 -2.62 4.97
CA GLU A 42 26.45 -2.86 5.60
C GLU A 42 27.26 -1.56 5.83
N GLU A 43 26.99 -0.51 5.05
CA GLU A 43 27.71 0.76 5.07
C GLU A 43 27.04 1.81 5.97
N ASN A 44 25.92 1.50 6.65
CA ASN A 44 25.14 2.43 7.49
C ASN A 44 24.81 3.77 6.78
N ARG A 45 24.45 3.70 5.51
CA ARG A 45 24.07 4.83 4.66
C ARG A 45 22.65 5.33 4.94
N PHE A 46 21.78 4.47 5.46
CA PHE A 46 20.39 4.79 5.75
C PHE A 46 20.12 4.69 7.25
N ASN A 47 19.24 5.55 7.76
CA ASN A 47 18.73 5.46 9.12
C ASN A 47 17.19 5.41 9.14
N TRP A 48 16.65 4.84 10.20
CA TRP A 48 15.21 4.61 10.34
C TRP A 48 14.40 5.91 10.32
N HIS A 49 14.90 6.99 10.95
CA HIS A 49 14.20 8.27 11.01
C HIS A 49 14.02 8.88 9.61
N GLU A 50 15.06 8.84 8.77
CA GLU A 50 14.97 9.30 7.39
C GLU A 50 14.04 8.42 6.55
N LEU A 51 14.16 7.10 6.68
CA LEU A 51 13.38 6.15 5.86
C LEU A 51 11.88 6.18 6.19
N ILE A 52 11.49 6.46 7.44
CA ILE A 52 10.07 6.54 7.80
C ILE A 52 9.41 7.84 7.31
N ASP A 53 10.18 8.92 7.18
CA ASP A 53 9.72 10.21 6.66
C ASP A 53 9.57 10.20 5.13
N TYR A 54 10.15 9.20 4.45
CA TYR A 54 9.99 9.05 3.01
C TYR A 54 8.56 8.68 2.66
N ASN A 55 8.01 9.35 1.64
CA ASN A 55 6.86 8.82 0.94
C ASN A 55 7.26 7.44 0.38
N SER A 56 6.37 6.45 0.45
CA SER A 56 6.71 5.06 0.07
C SER A 56 7.39 4.94 -1.31
N GLY A 57 7.06 5.79 -2.28
CA GLY A 57 7.74 5.82 -3.59
C GLY A 57 9.23 6.20 -3.55
N GLN A 58 9.67 6.97 -2.56
CA GLN A 58 11.07 7.37 -2.36
C GLN A 58 11.92 6.22 -1.81
N LEU A 59 11.31 5.16 -1.24
CA LEU A 59 12.02 3.96 -0.81
C LEU A 59 12.58 3.12 -1.97
N SER A 60 12.15 3.39 -3.21
CA SER A 60 12.66 2.70 -4.42
C SER A 60 14.18 2.75 -4.56
N LYS A 61 14.82 3.89 -4.22
CA LYS A 61 16.28 4.04 -4.26
C LYS A 61 16.96 3.20 -3.16
N PRO A 62 16.63 3.35 -1.86
CA PRO A 62 17.14 2.48 -0.80
C PRO A 62 16.98 0.98 -1.09
N ILE A 63 15.81 0.55 -1.59
CA ILE A 63 15.56 -0.85 -1.97
C ILE A 63 16.53 -1.31 -3.04
N LYS A 64 16.76 -0.51 -4.08
CA LYS A 64 17.70 -0.86 -5.15
C LYS A 64 19.13 -1.02 -4.63
N GLU A 65 19.54 -0.15 -3.71
CA GLU A 65 20.90 -0.10 -3.17
C GLU A 65 21.19 -1.14 -2.08
N THR A 66 20.16 -1.75 -1.50
CA THR A 66 20.27 -2.73 -0.41
C THR A 66 19.66 -4.06 -0.82
N ILE A 67 18.34 -4.13 -0.99
CA ILE A 67 17.62 -5.37 -1.29
C ILE A 67 17.96 -5.91 -2.68
N THR A 68 17.77 -5.14 -3.74
CA THR A 68 17.98 -5.61 -5.13
C THR A 68 19.46 -5.90 -5.42
N LYS A 69 20.39 -5.28 -4.68
CA LYS A 69 21.82 -5.59 -4.79
C LYS A 69 22.12 -7.05 -4.42
N PHE A 70 21.33 -7.62 -3.51
CA PHE A 70 21.50 -8.97 -2.97
C PHE A 70 20.33 -9.94 -3.31
N SER A 71 19.40 -9.53 -4.19
CA SER A 71 18.25 -10.32 -4.61
C SER A 71 17.88 -10.05 -6.07
N ASP A 72 16.81 -10.68 -6.56
CA ASP A 72 16.25 -10.38 -7.88
C ASP A 72 15.35 -9.11 -7.85
N THR A 73 14.70 -8.82 -8.96
CA THR A 73 13.84 -7.62 -9.06
C THR A 73 12.41 -7.85 -8.55
N LYS A 74 12.05 -9.04 -8.05
CA LYS A 74 10.66 -9.37 -7.68
C LYS A 74 10.13 -8.50 -6.55
N ILE A 75 10.92 -8.30 -5.49
CA ILE A 75 10.53 -7.44 -4.37
C ILE A 75 10.26 -6.02 -4.86
N THR A 76 11.15 -5.46 -5.66
CA THR A 76 11.04 -4.10 -6.21
C THR A 76 9.82 -3.95 -7.12
N SER A 77 9.56 -4.93 -7.99
CA SER A 77 8.38 -4.95 -8.86
C SER A 77 7.09 -5.04 -8.05
N CYS A 78 7.02 -5.98 -7.10
CA CYS A 78 5.85 -6.17 -6.25
C CYS A 78 5.56 -4.93 -5.39
N PHE A 79 6.60 -4.32 -4.79
CA PHE A 79 6.45 -3.10 -4.02
C PHE A 79 5.96 -1.92 -4.85
N SER A 80 6.43 -1.82 -6.11
CA SER A 80 5.96 -0.79 -7.04
C SER A 80 4.46 -0.94 -7.34
N GLU A 81 3.99 -2.16 -7.62
CA GLU A 81 2.57 -2.45 -7.82
C GLU A 81 1.73 -2.09 -6.59
N VAL A 82 2.19 -2.48 -5.39
CA VAL A 82 1.54 -2.16 -4.13
C VAL A 82 1.44 -0.65 -3.93
N ILE A 83 2.51 0.12 -4.18
CA ILE A 83 2.48 1.59 -4.10
C ILE A 83 1.48 2.17 -5.09
N GLU A 84 1.44 1.68 -6.34
CA GLU A 84 0.49 2.16 -7.32
C GLU A 84 -0.95 1.94 -6.87
N MET A 85 -1.26 0.75 -6.35
CA MET A 85 -2.58 0.43 -5.82
C MET A 85 -2.95 1.32 -4.63
N ARG A 86 -2.03 1.49 -3.67
CA ARG A 86 -2.19 2.38 -2.51
C ARG A 86 -2.45 3.82 -2.94
N ASN A 87 -1.73 4.31 -3.94
CA ASN A 87 -1.92 5.66 -4.46
C ASN A 87 -3.32 5.83 -5.06
N ARG A 88 -3.86 4.82 -5.75
CA ARG A 88 -5.25 4.87 -6.24
C ARG A 88 -6.27 4.94 -5.10
N ILE A 89 -6.03 4.24 -3.99
CA ILE A 89 -6.87 4.26 -2.79
C ILE A 89 -6.82 5.64 -2.11
N ILE A 90 -5.62 6.16 -1.85
CA ILE A 90 -5.46 7.44 -1.15
C ILE A 90 -5.95 8.63 -1.99
N HIS A 91 -5.77 8.60 -3.30
CA HIS A 91 -6.26 9.64 -4.22
C HIS A 91 -7.68 9.39 -4.73
N SER A 92 -8.43 8.50 -4.08
CA SER A 92 -9.82 8.24 -4.43
C SER A 92 -10.74 9.39 -4.00
N PHE A 93 -11.94 9.40 -4.56
CA PHE A 93 -13.00 10.33 -4.24
C PHE A 93 -14.30 9.57 -4.03
N ARG A 94 -15.20 10.14 -3.23
CA ARG A 94 -16.50 9.51 -2.91
C ARG A 94 -17.47 9.66 -4.08
N ILE A 95 -18.24 8.60 -4.32
CA ILE A 95 -19.36 8.60 -5.27
C ILE A 95 -20.57 7.88 -4.66
N THR A 96 -21.74 8.16 -5.21
CA THR A 96 -22.91 7.29 -5.09
C THR A 96 -22.90 6.34 -6.30
N ASP A 97 -22.85 5.03 -6.07
CA ASP A 97 -22.90 4.04 -7.15
C ASP A 97 -24.33 3.86 -7.71
N GLY A 98 -24.47 2.97 -8.69
CA GLY A 98 -25.76 2.70 -9.35
C GLY A 98 -26.83 2.11 -8.42
N ASP A 99 -26.42 1.50 -7.29
CA ASP A 99 -27.34 0.96 -6.27
C ASP A 99 -27.70 2.01 -5.21
N GLY A 100 -27.22 3.25 -5.34
CA GLY A 100 -27.39 4.29 -4.33
C GLY A 100 -26.44 4.19 -3.14
N LYS A 101 -25.47 3.26 -3.15
CA LYS A 101 -24.52 3.07 -2.06
C LYS A 101 -23.36 4.04 -2.20
N GLN A 102 -22.87 4.53 -1.07
CA GLN A 102 -21.65 5.34 -1.04
C GLN A 102 -20.43 4.43 -1.17
N THR A 103 -19.53 4.76 -2.08
CA THR A 103 -18.27 4.03 -2.30
C THR A 103 -17.16 4.98 -2.74
N LEU A 104 -15.97 4.44 -3.00
CA LEU A 104 -14.83 5.18 -3.53
C LEU A 104 -14.64 4.87 -5.02
N ALA A 105 -14.36 5.91 -5.80
CA ALA A 105 -13.87 5.79 -7.17
C ALA A 105 -12.54 6.50 -7.31
N THR A 106 -11.80 6.12 -8.33
CA THR A 106 -10.50 6.72 -8.66
C THR A 106 -10.33 6.71 -10.17
N LYS A 107 -9.18 7.17 -10.66
CA LYS A 107 -8.87 7.17 -12.08
C LYS A 107 -7.44 6.75 -12.35
N HIS A 108 -7.21 6.14 -13.50
CA HIS A 108 -5.87 6.00 -14.07
C HIS A 108 -5.38 7.36 -14.60
N LYS A 109 -4.08 7.45 -14.92
CA LYS A 109 -3.48 8.67 -15.50
C LYS A 109 -4.11 9.05 -16.84
N ASN A 110 -4.57 8.06 -17.62
CA ASN A 110 -5.30 8.27 -18.89
C ASN A 110 -6.75 8.76 -18.70
N GLY A 111 -7.19 9.02 -17.47
CA GLY A 111 -8.53 9.54 -17.16
C GLY A 111 -9.61 8.47 -17.01
N LYS A 112 -9.34 7.20 -17.34
CA LYS A 112 -10.31 6.11 -17.14
C LYS A 112 -10.60 5.94 -15.66
N GLN A 113 -11.87 6.11 -15.29
CA GLN A 113 -12.35 5.96 -13.92
C GLN A 113 -12.72 4.50 -13.63
N PHE A 114 -12.58 4.11 -12.36
CA PHE A 114 -13.07 2.83 -11.87
C PHE A 114 -13.45 2.95 -10.38
N ILE A 115 -14.34 2.06 -9.95
CA ILE A 115 -14.76 1.95 -8.55
C ILE A 115 -13.75 1.09 -7.80
N ILE A 116 -13.36 1.52 -6.61
CA ILE A 116 -12.60 0.70 -5.68
C ILE A 116 -13.60 -0.26 -5.03
N THR A 117 -13.64 -1.49 -5.49
CA THR A 117 -14.53 -2.53 -4.96
C THR A 117 -13.92 -3.20 -3.74
N GLU A 118 -14.72 -3.99 -3.00
CA GLU A 118 -14.18 -4.87 -1.95
C GLU A 118 -13.10 -5.80 -2.54
N ASP A 119 -13.32 -6.35 -3.74
CA ASP A 119 -12.33 -7.20 -4.43
C ASP A 119 -11.02 -6.47 -4.73
N TYR A 120 -11.07 -5.19 -5.09
CA TYR A 120 -9.86 -4.39 -5.28
C TYR A 120 -9.07 -4.28 -3.97
N LEU A 121 -9.75 -4.08 -2.84
CA LEU A 121 -9.13 -4.01 -1.51
C LEU A 121 -8.57 -5.37 -1.06
N TYR A 122 -9.28 -6.47 -1.31
CA TYR A 122 -8.75 -7.82 -1.04
C TYR A 122 -7.54 -8.14 -1.89
N ASN A 123 -7.56 -7.80 -3.19
CA ASN A 123 -6.40 -7.96 -4.06
C ASN A 123 -5.21 -7.13 -3.58
N PHE A 124 -5.45 -5.91 -3.09
CA PHE A 124 -4.39 -5.09 -2.49
C PHE A 124 -3.80 -5.73 -1.23
N ILE A 125 -4.63 -6.30 -0.35
CA ILE A 125 -4.18 -7.03 0.84
C ILE A 125 -3.36 -8.25 0.43
N LYS A 126 -3.83 -9.04 -0.54
CA LYS A 126 -3.12 -10.21 -1.04
C LYS A 126 -1.77 -9.86 -1.67
N LYS A 127 -1.68 -8.76 -2.42
CA LYS A 127 -0.41 -8.26 -2.96
C LYS A 127 0.56 -7.85 -1.87
N ASN A 128 0.05 -7.30 -0.77
CA ASN A 128 0.85 -7.05 0.41
C ASN A 128 1.32 -8.36 1.08
N GLU A 129 0.48 -9.39 1.18
CA GLU A 129 0.90 -10.70 1.68
C GLU A 129 2.03 -11.31 0.82
N GLU A 130 1.88 -11.27 -0.52
CA GLU A 130 2.92 -11.70 -1.46
C GLU A 130 4.25 -10.96 -1.23
N LEU A 131 4.19 -9.64 -1.06
CA LEU A 131 5.37 -8.82 -0.75
C LEU A 131 6.01 -9.21 0.59
N SER A 132 5.20 -9.43 1.62
CA SER A 132 5.68 -9.84 2.95
C SER A 132 6.41 -11.17 2.88
N ASN A 133 5.86 -12.15 2.16
CA ASN A 133 6.49 -13.46 1.98
C ASN A 133 7.86 -13.33 1.31
N LEU A 134 7.96 -12.53 0.23
CA LEU A 134 9.24 -12.28 -0.43
C LEU A 134 10.27 -11.61 0.50
N LEU A 135 9.83 -10.73 1.38
CA LEU A 135 10.71 -10.07 2.35
C LEU A 135 11.16 -11.02 3.47
N HIS A 136 10.29 -11.93 3.92
CA HIS A 136 10.67 -12.99 4.86
C HIS A 136 11.72 -13.92 4.26
N GLU A 137 11.50 -14.41 3.04
CA GLU A 137 12.45 -15.26 2.32
C GLU A 137 13.80 -14.55 2.16
N PHE A 138 13.80 -13.27 1.77
CA PHE A 138 15.01 -12.47 1.63
C PHE A 138 15.76 -12.28 2.97
N ARG A 139 15.03 -12.15 4.08
CA ARG A 139 15.59 -12.05 5.42
C ARG A 139 16.16 -13.38 5.91
N GLY A 140 15.76 -14.50 5.30
CA GLY A 140 16.21 -15.86 5.63
C GLY A 140 15.25 -16.64 6.54
N TYR A 141 13.95 -16.36 6.48
CA TYR A 141 12.88 -17.10 7.15
C TYR A 141 12.06 -17.93 6.18
#